data_AF-A0A366E328-F1
#
_entry.id   AF-A0A366E328-F1
#
_cell.length_a   1.000
_cell.length_b   1.000
_cell.length_c   1.000
_cell.angle_alpha   90.00
_cell.angle_beta   90.00
_cell.angle_gamma   90.00
#
_symmetry.space_group_name_H-M   'P 1'
#
loop_
_entity.id
_entity.type
_entity.pdbx_description
1 polymer ?
#
loop_
_entity_poly.entity_id
_entity_poly.type
_entity_poly.pdbx_seq_one_letter_code
_entity_poly.pdbx_strand_id
1 'polypeptide(L)'
;MSKNQSSQSSGLMKLAVAGSAVLAVAAGGLFYYATITKKSAGDEKLIPIEVGAKACDPMNLTLPSGFHSFEIHNRSDRPVEWEILDGVMVVEERENIIPGMKSILRAQLFPGEYEITCGLLSNPRGKLTVTPSEHSEASAAAKPDTRAFIGMLSEYKVFLAMQSNAMLKGAETLQAAIEAGDLEAARTAYLQARAPYKRIEVIGGRFADLAAKIDPVATYLEKREDDPAFTGFHRIESGLWGANSTDGLAPFASQLTIDLSTLKDRLKAAKLTPDMLLRNTSSFLNQQAEGQILSGDNAYSHLDLTDISAKLDGVEKTLNLLQPLSEKPAADETKAVMAALHELRSDLASLSAGETTRSYTDIDDGARKALAEKAKALSTAISKLAAAIGLE
;
A
#
# COMPACT_ATOMS: atom_id res chain seq x y z
N MET A 1 41.15 64.67 -45.18
CA MET A 1 39.87 65.41 -45.09
C MET A 1 39.06 65.01 -46.33
N SER A 2 37.79 64.61 -46.32
CA SER A 2 36.69 64.81 -45.37
C SER A 2 35.64 63.71 -45.55
N LYS A 3 34.92 63.36 -44.47
CA LYS A 3 33.75 62.47 -44.44
C LYS A 3 32.56 63.11 -45.16
N ASN A 4 31.69 62.30 -45.76
CA ASN A 4 30.31 62.71 -46.06
C ASN A 4 29.32 61.69 -45.50
N GLN A 5 28.58 62.10 -44.47
CA GLN A 5 27.44 61.39 -43.88
C GLN A 5 26.18 61.76 -44.69
N SER A 6 25.43 60.77 -45.18
CA SER A 6 24.08 60.99 -45.69
C SER A 6 23.07 60.81 -44.55
N SER A 7 22.31 61.87 -44.26
CA SER A 7 21.23 61.88 -43.28
C SER A 7 20.01 61.09 -43.78
N GLN A 8 19.83 59.88 -43.28
CA GLN A 8 18.52 59.23 -43.22
C GLN A 8 18.20 58.97 -41.75
N SER A 9 16.94 59.17 -41.35
CA SER A 9 16.33 58.81 -40.05
C SER A 9 15.85 60.01 -39.22
N SER A 10 14.68 60.57 -39.59
CA SER A 10 13.92 61.47 -38.70
C SER A 10 12.43 61.09 -38.69
N GLY A 11 11.85 60.80 -39.85
CA GLY A 11 10.45 60.39 -39.97
C GLY A 11 10.14 58.99 -39.40
N LEU A 12 10.99 58.00 -39.69
CA LEU A 12 10.83 56.63 -39.19
C LEU A 12 10.93 56.54 -37.66
N MET A 13 11.80 57.34 -37.06
CA MET A 13 11.96 57.36 -35.60
C MET A 13 10.74 57.97 -34.91
N LYS A 14 10.11 59.02 -35.48
CA LYS A 14 8.87 59.60 -34.95
C LYS A 14 7.67 58.65 -35.04
N LEU A 15 7.56 57.89 -36.14
CA LEU A 15 6.53 56.87 -36.30
C LEU A 15 6.73 55.69 -35.33
N ALA A 16 7.98 55.28 -35.09
CA ALA A 16 8.29 54.24 -34.11
C ALA A 16 7.95 54.67 -32.67
N VAL A 17 8.24 55.93 -32.29
CA VAL A 17 7.88 56.46 -30.97
C VAL A 17 6.35 56.61 -30.81
N ALA A 18 5.65 57.08 -31.85
CA ALA A 18 4.19 57.17 -31.80
C ALA A 18 3.53 55.78 -31.71
N GLY A 19 4.03 54.79 -32.45
CA GLY A 19 3.55 53.41 -32.39
C GLY A 19 3.77 52.76 -31.03
N SER A 20 4.91 53.01 -30.39
CA SER A 20 5.21 52.48 -29.05
C SER A 20 4.39 53.16 -27.94
N ALA A 21 4.09 54.45 -28.06
CA ALA A 21 3.17 55.13 -27.14
C ALA A 21 1.73 54.57 -27.23
N VAL A 22 1.23 54.31 -28.44
CA VAL A 22 -0.10 53.69 -28.64
C VAL A 22 -0.14 52.27 -28.06
N LEU A 23 0.92 51.47 -28.27
CA LEU A 23 1.01 50.13 -27.70
C LEU A 23 1.07 50.15 -26.16
N ALA A 24 1.77 51.11 -25.56
CA ALA A 24 1.83 51.25 -24.10
C ALA A 24 0.46 51.63 -23.51
N VAL A 25 -0.28 52.52 -24.17
CA VAL A 25 -1.65 52.90 -23.74
C VAL A 25 -2.62 51.73 -23.93
N ALA A 26 -2.51 50.99 -25.04
CA ALA A 26 -3.32 49.80 -25.26
C ALA A 26 -3.01 48.69 -24.24
N ALA A 27 -1.74 48.47 -23.92
CA ALA A 27 -1.32 47.51 -22.89
C ALA A 27 -1.79 47.95 -21.49
N GLY A 28 -1.70 49.24 -21.17
CA GLY A 28 -2.24 49.80 -19.92
C GLY A 28 -3.76 49.67 -19.82
N GLY A 29 -4.47 49.88 -20.93
CA GLY A 29 -5.92 49.70 -21.03
C GLY A 29 -6.34 48.22 -20.89
N LEU A 30 -5.60 47.30 -21.53
CA LEU A 30 -5.82 45.86 -21.39
C LEU A 30 -5.47 45.37 -19.99
N PHE A 31 -4.41 45.89 -19.37
CA PHE A 31 -4.04 45.57 -17.99
C PHE A 31 -5.09 46.09 -17.01
N TYR A 32 -5.54 47.34 -17.16
CA TYR A 32 -6.60 47.92 -16.36
C TYR A 32 -7.92 47.14 -16.53
N TYR A 33 -8.30 46.85 -17.78
CA TYR A 33 -9.46 46.03 -18.10
C TYR A 33 -9.35 44.62 -17.48
N ALA A 34 -8.18 43.97 -17.56
CA ALA A 34 -7.94 42.70 -16.91
C ALA A 34 -8.00 42.80 -15.38
N THR A 35 -7.53 43.89 -14.76
CA THR A 35 -7.63 44.07 -13.30
C THR A 35 -9.05 44.31 -12.79
N ILE A 36 -9.91 44.97 -13.58
CA ILE A 36 -11.31 45.21 -13.21
C ILE A 36 -12.25 44.07 -13.63
N THR A 37 -11.89 43.27 -14.64
CA THR A 37 -12.66 42.09 -15.10
C THR A 37 -12.19 40.79 -14.47
N LYS A 38 -11.02 40.78 -13.81
CA LYS A 38 -10.71 39.75 -12.82
C LYS A 38 -11.76 39.89 -11.74
N LYS A 39 -12.83 39.09 -11.85
CA LYS A 39 -13.65 38.73 -10.70
C LYS A 39 -12.67 38.47 -9.58
N SER A 40 -12.73 39.28 -8.52
CA SER A 40 -12.18 38.86 -7.24
C SER A 40 -12.64 37.43 -7.07
N ALA A 41 -11.72 36.51 -6.72
CA ALA A 41 -12.12 35.20 -6.25
C ALA A 41 -13.28 35.44 -5.30
N GLY A 42 -14.46 34.93 -5.65
CA GLY A 42 -15.72 35.36 -5.04
C GLY A 42 -15.59 35.34 -3.54
N ASP A 43 -16.19 36.33 -2.85
CA ASP A 43 -16.20 36.43 -1.39
C ASP A 43 -16.18 35.03 -0.77
N GLU A 44 -15.02 34.67 -0.23
CA GLU A 44 -14.81 33.35 0.35
C GLU A 44 -15.85 33.21 1.45
N LYS A 45 -16.84 32.33 1.25
CA LYS A 45 -17.95 32.20 2.18
C LYS A 45 -17.41 31.66 3.50
N LEU A 46 -17.15 32.55 4.44
CA LEU A 46 -16.71 32.19 5.78
C LEU A 46 -17.87 31.57 6.56
N ILE A 47 -17.63 30.39 7.11
CA ILE A 47 -18.57 29.69 7.99
C ILE A 47 -18.31 30.18 9.42
N PRO A 48 -19.22 30.93 10.04
CA PRO A 48 -19.00 31.46 11.37
C PRO A 48 -19.09 30.35 12.42
N ILE A 49 -18.12 30.32 13.34
CA ILE A 49 -18.10 29.45 14.50
C ILE A 49 -17.87 30.30 15.75
N GLU A 50 -18.84 30.36 16.64
CA GLU A 50 -18.74 31.08 17.91
C GLU A 50 -18.33 30.10 19.02
N VAL A 51 -17.11 30.21 19.54
CA VAL A 51 -16.58 29.32 20.59
C VAL A 51 -16.82 29.93 21.96
N GLY A 52 -17.81 29.42 22.68
CA GLY A 52 -18.11 29.83 24.05
C GLY A 52 -17.32 29.05 25.10
N ALA A 53 -17.62 29.28 26.38
CA ALA A 53 -16.91 28.62 27.49
C ALA A 53 -17.11 27.09 27.56
N LYS A 54 -18.26 26.58 27.08
CA LYS A 54 -18.65 25.15 27.17
C LYS A 54 -19.06 24.49 25.86
N ALA A 55 -19.33 25.26 24.81
CA ALA A 55 -19.89 24.79 23.54
C ALA A 55 -19.60 25.78 22.42
N CYS A 56 -19.67 25.31 21.17
CA CYS A 56 -19.70 26.16 19.99
C CYS A 56 -21.15 26.52 19.61
N ASP A 57 -21.30 27.59 18.85
CA ASP A 57 -22.48 27.81 18.01
C ASP A 57 -22.03 27.99 16.54
N PRO A 58 -22.41 27.09 15.63
CA PRO A 58 -23.17 25.85 15.84
C PRO A 58 -22.33 24.71 16.45
N MET A 59 -22.98 23.81 17.21
CA MET A 59 -22.40 22.52 17.65
C MET A 59 -22.47 21.43 16.59
N ASN A 60 -23.34 21.58 15.60
CA ASN A 60 -23.54 20.60 14.53
C ASN A 60 -23.53 21.33 13.18
N LEU A 61 -22.66 20.90 12.27
CA LEU A 61 -22.54 21.47 10.94
C LEU A 61 -22.72 20.40 9.88
N THR A 62 -23.27 20.80 8.74
CA THR A 62 -23.34 19.95 7.55
C THR A 62 -22.91 20.76 6.34
N LEU A 63 -21.92 20.27 5.60
CA LEU A 63 -21.31 20.96 4.46
C LEU A 63 -21.04 19.96 3.33
N PRO A 64 -21.08 20.36 2.05
CA PRO A 64 -20.61 19.50 0.96
C PRO A 64 -19.09 19.34 1.02
N SER A 65 -18.52 18.25 0.53
CA SER A 65 -17.07 18.07 0.44
C SER A 65 -16.43 19.12 -0.47
N GLY A 66 -15.25 19.61 -0.08
CA GLY A 66 -14.50 20.66 -0.77
C GLY A 66 -13.62 21.48 0.17
N PHE A 67 -13.05 22.56 -0.35
CA PHE A 67 -12.37 23.56 0.48
C PHE A 67 -13.38 24.44 1.21
N HIS A 68 -13.22 24.55 2.53
CA HIS A 68 -14.05 25.39 3.39
C HIS A 68 -13.18 26.28 4.26
N SER A 69 -13.75 27.43 4.60
CA SER A 69 -13.09 28.43 5.43
C SER A 69 -14.00 28.79 6.59
N PHE A 70 -13.50 28.58 7.80
CA PHE A 70 -14.19 28.79 9.05
C PHE A 70 -13.70 30.09 9.68
N GLU A 71 -14.60 30.99 10.03
CA GLU A 71 -14.29 32.16 10.86
C GLU A 71 -14.62 31.82 12.31
N ILE A 72 -13.58 31.52 13.08
CA ILE A 72 -13.68 31.11 14.48
C ILE A 72 -13.57 32.34 15.36
N HIS A 73 -14.60 32.60 16.16
CA HIS A 73 -14.66 33.72 17.08
C HIS A 73 -14.69 33.22 18.52
N ASN A 74 -13.69 33.60 19.31
CA ASN A 74 -13.65 33.23 20.71
C ASN A 74 -14.54 34.16 21.55
N ARG A 75 -15.66 33.63 22.05
CA ARG A 75 -16.61 34.29 22.96
C ARG A 75 -16.41 33.90 24.43
N SER A 76 -15.39 33.10 24.73
CA SER A 76 -15.03 32.74 26.10
C SER A 76 -14.14 33.81 26.75
N ASP A 77 -13.77 33.57 28.01
CA ASP A 77 -12.92 34.44 28.82
C ASP A 77 -11.43 34.08 28.79
N ARG A 78 -11.05 33.07 27.98
CA ARG A 78 -9.70 32.49 27.92
C ARG A 78 -9.29 32.14 26.49
N PRO A 79 -8.00 32.00 26.18
CA PRO A 79 -7.57 31.49 24.88
C PRO A 79 -8.14 30.09 24.62
N VAL A 80 -8.52 29.83 23.37
CA VAL A 80 -9.05 28.54 22.92
C VAL A 80 -8.34 28.07 21.67
N GLU A 81 -8.45 26.78 21.40
CA GLU A 81 -8.15 26.17 20.11
C GLU A 81 -9.43 25.67 19.45
N TRP A 82 -9.41 25.57 18.13
CA TRP A 82 -10.49 24.96 17.35
C TRP A 82 -9.88 24.00 16.33
N GLU A 83 -10.25 22.74 16.43
CA GLU A 83 -9.70 21.62 15.66
C GLU A 83 -10.84 20.89 14.95
N ILE A 84 -10.54 20.38 13.76
CA ILE A 84 -11.37 19.39 13.07
C ILE A 84 -10.70 18.03 13.24
N LEU A 85 -11.46 17.04 13.68
CA LEU A 85 -10.94 15.76 14.15
C LEU A 85 -11.58 14.60 13.41
N ASP A 86 -10.76 13.65 12.97
CA ASP A 86 -11.16 12.35 12.44
C ASP A 86 -10.65 11.27 13.39
N GLY A 87 -11.51 10.88 14.35
CA GLY A 87 -11.12 10.03 15.48
C GLY A 87 -10.04 10.68 16.34
N VAL A 88 -8.81 10.15 16.26
CA VAL A 88 -7.64 10.65 17.00
C VAL A 88 -6.76 11.60 16.17
N MET A 89 -7.07 11.78 14.89
CA MET A 89 -6.28 12.60 13.97
C MET A 89 -6.81 14.03 13.92
N VAL A 90 -5.91 15.01 13.98
CA VAL A 90 -6.21 16.42 13.68
C VAL A 90 -6.16 16.60 12.16
N VAL A 91 -7.29 16.95 11.57
CA VAL A 91 -7.41 17.23 10.12
C VAL A 91 -6.86 18.62 9.83
N GLU A 92 -7.23 19.61 10.65
CA GLU A 92 -6.76 20.99 10.58
C GLU A 92 -7.04 21.66 11.94
N GLU A 93 -6.20 22.62 12.33
CA GLU A 93 -6.32 23.29 13.63
C GLU A 93 -5.99 24.77 13.61
N ARG A 94 -6.56 25.49 14.57
CA ARG A 94 -6.16 26.85 14.91
C ARG A 94 -6.06 27.04 16.42
N GLU A 95 -4.83 27.17 16.88
CA GLU A 95 -4.51 27.40 18.28
C GLU A 95 -4.48 28.88 18.68
N ASN A 96 -4.47 29.12 20.00
CA ASN A 96 -4.18 30.43 20.61
C ASN A 96 -5.13 31.56 20.17
N ILE A 97 -6.41 31.24 19.96
CA ILE A 97 -7.43 32.24 19.63
C ILE A 97 -7.80 32.99 20.91
N ILE A 98 -7.30 34.22 21.05
CA ILE A 98 -7.48 35.08 22.24
C ILE A 98 -8.96 35.50 22.40
N PRO A 99 -9.47 35.71 23.63
CA PRO A 99 -10.83 36.22 23.87
C PRO A 99 -11.19 37.44 23.03
N GLY A 100 -12.35 37.40 22.37
CA GLY A 100 -12.87 38.46 21.50
C GLY A 100 -12.22 38.55 20.11
N MET A 101 -11.24 37.68 19.80
CA MET A 101 -10.60 37.64 18.49
C MET A 101 -11.28 36.66 17.53
N LYS A 102 -11.20 37.00 16.25
CA LYS A 102 -11.56 36.12 15.14
C LYS A 102 -10.30 35.55 14.48
N SER A 103 -10.36 34.30 14.05
CA SER A 103 -9.32 33.64 13.26
C SER A 103 -9.95 32.86 12.11
N ILE A 104 -9.24 32.75 11.00
CA ILE A 104 -9.68 31.96 9.84
C ILE A 104 -8.90 30.64 9.81
N LEU A 105 -9.61 29.53 9.70
CA LEU A 105 -9.07 28.21 9.40
C LEU A 105 -9.58 27.77 8.04
N ARG A 106 -8.70 27.25 7.18
CA ARG A 106 -9.04 26.72 5.86
C ARG A 106 -8.74 25.24 5.83
N ALA A 107 -9.72 24.42 5.47
CA ALA A 107 -9.56 22.98 5.41
C ALA A 107 -10.12 22.42 4.10
N GLN A 108 -9.45 21.42 3.54
CA GLN A 108 -10.04 20.56 2.51
C GLN A 108 -10.74 19.40 3.22
N LEU A 109 -12.06 19.31 3.06
CA LEU A 109 -12.88 18.30 3.73
C LEU A 109 -13.40 17.27 2.73
N PHE A 110 -13.22 15.99 3.05
CA PHE A 110 -13.74 14.86 2.30
C PHE A 110 -15.06 14.37 2.91
N PRO A 111 -15.90 13.62 2.17
CA PRO A 111 -17.15 13.12 2.72
C PRO A 111 -16.91 12.23 3.94
N GLY A 112 -17.59 12.50 5.05
CA GLY A 112 -17.32 11.82 6.32
C GLY A 112 -18.00 12.50 7.52
N GLU A 113 -17.78 11.91 8.69
CA GLU A 113 -18.24 12.43 9.98
C GLU A 113 -17.02 12.81 10.81
N TYR A 114 -16.93 14.07 11.19
CA TYR A 114 -15.83 14.65 11.95
C TYR A 114 -16.33 15.18 13.30
N GLU A 115 -15.43 15.28 14.26
CA GLU A 115 -15.66 16.02 15.49
C GLU A 115 -15.01 17.40 15.40
N ILE A 116 -15.54 18.38 16.12
CA ILE A 116 -14.90 19.70 16.30
C ILE A 116 -14.73 20.02 17.78
N THR A 117 -13.59 20.61 18.16
CA THR A 117 -13.41 21.09 19.54
C THR A 117 -14.15 22.39 19.77
N CYS A 118 -14.69 22.55 20.99
CA CYS A 118 -15.59 23.65 21.33
C CYS A 118 -15.20 24.32 22.65
N GLY A 119 -14.02 24.93 22.65
CA GLY A 119 -13.47 25.65 23.80
C GLY A 119 -12.44 24.80 24.53
N LEU A 120 -12.70 24.47 25.80
CA LEU A 120 -11.78 23.66 26.59
C LEU A 120 -11.81 22.18 26.15
N LEU A 121 -10.67 21.51 26.23
CA LEU A 121 -10.51 20.08 25.88
C LEU A 121 -11.49 19.13 26.59
N SER A 122 -11.99 19.52 27.77
CA SER A 122 -12.98 18.75 28.54
C SER A 122 -14.43 19.00 28.12
N ASN A 123 -14.68 19.94 27.20
CA ASN A 123 -16.02 20.26 26.73
C ASN A 123 -16.53 19.16 25.79
N PRO A 124 -17.85 19.01 25.65
CA PRO A 124 -18.43 18.18 24.59
C PRO A 124 -17.94 18.64 23.22
N ARG A 125 -17.61 17.67 22.36
CA ARG A 125 -17.24 17.94 20.97
C ARG A 125 -18.48 18.21 20.12
N GLY A 126 -18.34 19.11 19.16
CA GLY A 126 -19.34 19.30 18.11
C GLY A 126 -19.18 18.26 17.01
N LYS A 127 -20.16 18.19 16.11
CA LYS A 127 -20.20 17.28 14.97
C LYS A 127 -20.14 18.06 13.66
N LEU A 128 -19.27 17.62 12.74
CA LEU A 128 -19.18 18.15 11.39
C LEU A 128 -19.43 17.01 10.39
N THR A 129 -20.60 17.04 9.76
CA THR A 129 -20.97 16.09 8.71
C THR A 129 -20.60 16.67 7.35
N VAL A 130 -19.77 15.96 6.60
CA VAL A 130 -19.38 16.38 5.25
C VAL A 130 -20.06 15.45 4.24
N THR A 131 -20.94 16.01 3.42
CA THR A 131 -21.69 15.24 2.42
C THR A 131 -20.88 15.12 1.12
N PRO A 132 -21.13 14.09 0.30
CA PRO A 132 -20.62 14.05 -1.07
C PRO A 132 -20.99 15.31 -1.86
N SER A 133 -20.11 15.70 -2.76
CA SER A 133 -20.26 16.73 -3.78
C SER A 133 -19.77 16.18 -5.12
N GLU A 134 -20.23 16.75 -6.24
CA GLU A 134 -19.79 16.35 -7.60
C GLU A 134 -18.25 16.38 -7.72
N HIS A 135 -17.61 17.38 -7.10
CA HIS A 135 -16.15 17.47 -7.07
C HIS A 135 -15.50 16.34 -6.26
N SER A 136 -16.08 15.96 -5.12
CA SER A 136 -15.58 14.85 -4.31
C SER A 136 -15.80 13.49 -4.95
N GLU A 137 -16.90 13.32 -5.71
CA GLU A 137 -17.17 12.11 -6.49
C GLU A 137 -16.18 12.00 -7.65
N ALA A 138 -15.96 13.09 -8.38
CA ALA A 138 -14.94 13.15 -9.44
C ALA A 138 -13.52 12.92 -8.91
N SER A 139 -13.20 13.46 -7.73
CA SER A 139 -11.89 13.27 -7.09
C SER A 139 -11.71 11.83 -6.57
N ALA A 140 -12.76 11.21 -6.04
CA ALA A 140 -12.72 9.82 -5.59
C ALA A 140 -12.68 8.82 -6.76
N ALA A 141 -13.19 9.20 -7.94
CA ALA A 141 -13.07 8.43 -9.17
C ALA A 141 -11.72 8.65 -9.89
N ALA A 142 -10.94 9.65 -9.48
CA ALA A 142 -9.62 9.90 -10.05
C ALA A 142 -8.58 8.91 -9.51
N LYS A 143 -7.52 8.67 -10.30
CA LYS A 143 -6.42 7.80 -9.88
C LYS A 143 -5.80 8.30 -8.56
N PRO A 144 -5.51 7.42 -7.59
CA PRO A 144 -4.91 7.83 -6.32
C PRO A 144 -3.54 8.48 -6.53
N ASP A 145 -3.25 9.52 -5.77
CA ASP A 145 -1.90 10.08 -5.73
C ASP A 145 -0.93 9.15 -4.97
N THR A 146 0.39 9.38 -5.11
CA THR A 146 1.39 8.52 -4.46
C THR A 146 1.31 8.54 -2.92
N ARG A 147 0.80 9.61 -2.30
CA ARG A 147 0.68 9.73 -0.84
C ARG A 147 -0.44 8.83 -0.31
N ALA A 148 -1.49 8.60 -1.10
CA ALA A 148 -2.58 7.68 -0.74
C ALA A 148 -2.06 6.25 -0.43
N PHE A 149 -0.92 5.85 -0.99
CA PHE A 149 -0.32 4.53 -0.76
C PHE A 149 0.59 4.45 0.48
N ILE A 150 0.86 5.55 1.20
CA ILE A 150 1.74 5.53 2.38
C ILE A 150 1.19 4.58 3.46
N GLY A 151 -0.13 4.60 3.68
CA GLY A 151 -0.81 3.71 4.63
C GLY A 151 -0.62 2.24 4.27
N MET A 152 -0.94 1.86 3.02
CA MET A 152 -0.70 0.51 2.49
C MET A 152 0.75 0.05 2.68
N LEU A 153 1.73 0.88 2.29
CA LEU A 153 3.14 0.50 2.38
C LEU A 153 3.59 0.32 3.83
N SER A 154 3.08 1.13 4.75
CA SER A 154 3.36 1.03 6.18
C SER A 154 2.77 -0.25 6.76
N GLU A 155 1.50 -0.54 6.46
CA GLU A 155 0.84 -1.78 6.86
C GLU A 155 1.50 -3.03 6.29
N TYR A 156 1.97 -2.96 5.04
CA TYR A 156 2.70 -4.07 4.43
C TYR A 156 4.06 -4.28 5.12
N LYS A 157 4.76 -3.21 5.51
CA LYS A 157 5.99 -3.34 6.32
C LYS A 157 5.74 -3.98 7.68
N VAL A 158 4.62 -3.63 8.35
CA VAL A 158 4.21 -4.28 9.59
C VAL A 158 3.97 -5.78 9.35
N PHE A 159 3.27 -6.13 8.28
CA PHE A 159 3.08 -7.52 7.88
C PHE A 159 4.40 -8.26 7.68
N LEU A 160 5.36 -7.70 6.93
CA LEU A 160 6.68 -8.30 6.74
C LEU A 160 7.44 -8.48 8.06
N ALA A 161 7.36 -7.51 8.98
CA ALA A 161 7.96 -7.61 10.30
C ALA A 161 7.33 -8.74 11.14
N MET A 162 5.99 -8.86 11.12
CA MET A 162 5.29 -9.93 11.81
C MET A 162 5.65 -11.31 11.25
N GLN A 163 5.60 -11.49 9.92
CA GLN A 163 5.92 -12.77 9.30
C GLN A 163 7.40 -13.14 9.52
N SER A 164 8.34 -12.21 9.35
CA SER A 164 9.77 -12.50 9.56
C SER A 164 10.10 -12.86 11.01
N ASN A 165 9.43 -12.24 12.00
CA ASN A 165 9.56 -12.64 13.41
C ASN A 165 8.97 -14.03 13.67
N ALA A 166 7.79 -14.34 13.15
CA ALA A 166 7.16 -15.64 13.31
C ALA A 166 8.00 -16.76 12.67
N MET A 167 8.51 -16.51 11.47
CA MET A 167 9.39 -17.40 10.72
C MET A 167 10.68 -17.72 11.48
N LEU A 168 11.37 -16.69 12.01
CA LEU A 168 12.59 -16.89 12.80
C LEU A 168 12.33 -17.68 14.08
N LYS A 169 11.26 -17.36 14.81
CA LYS A 169 10.87 -18.10 16.00
C LYS A 169 10.57 -19.58 15.69
N GLY A 170 9.87 -19.84 14.58
CA GLY A 170 9.62 -21.20 14.10
C GLY A 170 10.93 -21.93 13.79
N ALA A 171 11.89 -21.29 13.12
CA ALA A 171 13.18 -21.87 12.79
C ALA A 171 14.03 -22.17 14.04
N GLU A 172 14.04 -21.29 15.04
CA GLU A 172 14.68 -21.53 16.34
C GLU A 172 14.06 -22.75 17.04
N THR A 173 12.73 -22.90 16.97
CA THR A 173 12.02 -24.05 17.54
C THR A 173 12.35 -25.33 16.77
N LEU A 174 12.43 -25.26 15.44
CA LEU A 174 12.80 -26.36 14.57
C LEU A 174 14.23 -26.83 14.86
N GLN A 175 15.17 -25.91 14.99
CA GLN A 175 16.55 -26.21 15.34
C GLN A 175 16.62 -26.94 16.69
N ALA A 176 15.95 -26.43 17.72
CA ALA A 176 15.92 -27.07 19.03
C ALA A 176 15.32 -28.49 19.00
N ALA A 177 14.24 -28.70 18.24
CA ALA A 177 13.61 -30.01 18.10
C ALA A 177 14.53 -31.01 17.37
N ILE A 178 15.22 -30.57 16.32
CA ILE A 178 16.21 -31.38 15.59
C ILE A 178 17.38 -31.76 16.51
N GLU A 179 17.93 -30.80 17.27
CA GLU A 179 19.02 -31.04 18.23
C GLU A 179 18.61 -32.00 19.36
N ALA A 180 17.34 -31.98 19.77
CA ALA A 180 16.77 -32.89 20.75
C ALA A 180 16.44 -34.29 20.19
N GLY A 181 16.53 -34.49 18.87
CA GLY A 181 16.16 -35.75 18.24
C GLY A 181 14.64 -35.97 18.14
N ASP A 182 13.80 -34.96 18.41
CA ASP A 182 12.35 -35.08 18.45
C ASP A 182 11.76 -34.85 17.05
N LEU A 183 11.52 -35.95 16.33
CA LEU A 183 11.04 -35.94 14.95
C LEU A 183 9.66 -35.26 14.79
N GLU A 184 8.71 -35.54 15.69
CA GLU A 184 7.35 -35.00 15.58
C GLU A 184 7.30 -33.52 15.95
N ALA A 185 8.05 -33.11 16.99
CA ALA A 185 8.23 -31.70 17.29
C ALA A 185 8.92 -30.96 16.14
N ALA A 186 9.92 -31.59 15.49
CA ALA A 186 10.61 -31.00 14.33
C ALA A 186 9.69 -30.83 13.13
N ARG A 187 8.85 -31.82 12.79
CA ARG A 187 7.84 -31.68 11.72
C ARG A 187 6.86 -30.56 11.99
N THR A 188 6.38 -30.44 13.24
CA THR A 188 5.47 -29.37 13.65
C THR A 188 6.14 -28.00 13.52
N ALA A 189 7.36 -27.87 14.03
CA ALA A 189 8.12 -26.61 13.98
C ALA A 189 8.53 -26.23 12.56
N TYR A 190 8.79 -27.21 11.68
CA TYR A 190 9.04 -27.00 10.26
C TYR A 190 7.88 -26.25 9.59
N LEU A 191 6.64 -26.70 9.83
CA LEU A 191 5.46 -26.03 9.28
C LEU A 191 5.25 -24.62 9.88
N GLN A 192 5.51 -24.45 11.18
CA GLN A 192 5.44 -23.15 11.84
C GLN A 192 6.45 -22.14 11.28
N ALA A 193 7.65 -22.60 10.89
CA ALA A 193 8.68 -21.78 10.27
C ALA A 193 8.38 -21.50 8.78
N ARG A 194 7.91 -22.53 8.05
CA ARG A 194 7.72 -22.48 6.60
C ARG A 194 6.52 -21.63 6.18
N ALA A 195 5.39 -21.73 6.88
CA ALA A 195 4.19 -20.97 6.53
C ALA A 195 4.44 -19.44 6.42
N PRO A 196 5.01 -18.74 7.44
CA PRO A 196 5.28 -17.31 7.33
C PRO A 196 6.33 -16.96 6.26
N TYR A 197 7.29 -17.84 5.97
CA TYR A 197 8.22 -17.66 4.84
C TYR A 197 7.45 -17.66 3.50
N LYS A 198 6.56 -18.63 3.29
CA LYS A 198 5.71 -18.72 2.09
C LYS A 198 4.78 -17.52 1.94
N ARG A 199 4.26 -16.94 3.03
CA ARG A 199 3.43 -15.71 2.98
C ARG A 199 4.18 -14.47 2.46
N ILE A 200 5.49 -14.40 2.62
CA ILE A 200 6.29 -13.24 2.18
C ILE A 200 7.03 -13.49 0.85
N GLU A 201 6.91 -14.68 0.28
CA GLU A 201 7.58 -15.09 -0.96
C GLU A 201 7.18 -14.24 -2.17
N VAL A 202 6.04 -13.55 -2.09
CA VAL A 202 5.59 -12.54 -3.06
C VAL A 202 6.67 -11.49 -3.37
N ILE A 203 7.52 -11.15 -2.40
CA ILE A 203 8.66 -10.24 -2.60
C ILE A 203 10.03 -10.96 -2.58
N GLY A 204 10.01 -12.29 -2.54
CA GLY A 204 11.19 -13.16 -2.41
C GLY A 204 12.18 -13.03 -3.56
N GLY A 205 11.72 -12.73 -4.78
CA GLY A 205 12.60 -12.51 -5.95
C GLY A 205 13.62 -11.39 -5.77
N ARG A 206 13.41 -10.49 -4.79
CA ARG A 206 14.39 -9.45 -4.41
C ARG A 206 15.55 -9.94 -3.56
N PHE A 207 15.43 -11.14 -3.02
CA PHE A 207 16.39 -11.76 -2.11
C PHE A 207 16.81 -13.12 -2.67
N ALA A 208 17.00 -13.19 -4.00
CA ALA A 208 17.28 -14.44 -4.72
C ALA A 208 18.51 -15.18 -4.16
N ASP A 209 19.52 -14.46 -3.67
CA ASP A 209 20.70 -15.06 -3.02
C ASP A 209 20.36 -15.79 -1.71
N LEU A 210 19.39 -15.28 -0.95
CA LEU A 210 18.88 -15.93 0.26
C LEU A 210 17.86 -17.01 -0.08
N ALA A 211 16.97 -16.78 -1.04
CA ALA A 211 16.00 -17.78 -1.49
C ALA A 211 16.68 -19.08 -1.95
N ALA A 212 17.79 -18.96 -2.69
CA ALA A 212 18.60 -20.10 -3.13
C ALA A 212 19.26 -20.91 -1.98
N LYS A 213 19.34 -20.36 -0.76
CA LYS A 213 19.87 -21.05 0.43
C LYS A 213 18.76 -21.56 1.35
N ILE A 214 17.71 -20.76 1.48
CA ILE A 214 16.58 -21.01 2.38
C ILE A 214 15.68 -22.10 1.81
N ASP A 215 15.43 -22.11 0.51
CA ASP A 215 14.43 -22.98 -0.10
C ASP A 215 14.84 -23.56 -1.48
N PRO A 216 16.07 -24.08 -1.66
CA PRO A 216 16.45 -24.70 -2.92
C PRO A 216 15.71 -26.02 -3.12
N VAL A 217 15.09 -26.19 -4.29
CA VAL A 217 14.49 -27.47 -4.70
C VAL A 217 15.57 -28.34 -5.35
N ALA A 218 15.75 -29.57 -4.87
CA ALA A 218 16.81 -30.48 -5.32
C ALA A 218 16.79 -30.71 -6.84
N THR A 219 15.61 -30.77 -7.47
CA THR A 219 15.46 -30.98 -8.91
C THR A 219 16.11 -29.89 -9.77
N TYR A 220 16.35 -28.70 -9.21
CA TYR A 220 17.00 -27.57 -9.89
C TYR A 220 18.51 -27.47 -9.61
N LEU A 221 19.07 -28.41 -8.85
CA LEU A 221 20.50 -28.48 -8.55
C LEU A 221 21.19 -29.57 -9.38
N GLU A 222 22.44 -29.32 -9.78
CA GLU A 222 23.19 -30.22 -10.68
C GLU A 222 23.31 -31.63 -10.11
N LYS A 223 23.65 -31.71 -8.82
CA LYS A 223 23.81 -32.99 -8.10
C LYS A 223 22.60 -33.36 -7.25
N ARG A 224 21.49 -32.64 -7.39
CA ARG A 224 20.26 -32.85 -6.63
C ARG A 224 20.51 -32.90 -5.11
N GLU A 225 20.11 -33.98 -4.43
CA GLU A 225 20.31 -34.14 -2.99
C GLU A 225 21.78 -34.19 -2.56
N ASP A 226 22.69 -34.59 -3.46
CA ASP A 226 24.14 -34.63 -3.21
C ASP A 226 24.83 -33.29 -3.50
N ASP A 227 24.07 -32.28 -3.93
CA ASP A 227 24.60 -30.95 -4.22
C ASP A 227 24.92 -30.20 -2.91
N PRO A 228 26.11 -29.59 -2.76
CA PRO A 228 26.42 -28.78 -1.58
C PRO A 228 25.49 -27.59 -1.40
N ALA A 229 24.81 -27.14 -2.46
CA ALA A 229 23.78 -26.09 -2.38
C ALA A 229 22.42 -26.63 -1.91
N PHE A 230 22.23 -27.94 -1.73
CA PHE A 230 21.00 -28.50 -1.19
C PHE A 230 20.94 -28.30 0.33
N THR A 231 20.48 -27.11 0.72
CA THR A 231 20.38 -26.65 2.10
C THR A 231 18.95 -26.25 2.46
N GLY A 232 18.77 -25.58 3.60
CA GLY A 232 17.51 -24.93 3.95
C GLY A 232 16.35 -25.88 4.21
N PHE A 233 15.13 -25.42 3.94
CA PHE A 233 13.90 -26.13 4.24
C PHE A 233 13.83 -27.49 3.54
N HIS A 234 14.03 -27.57 2.23
CA HIS A 234 13.89 -28.85 1.51
C HIS A 234 14.95 -29.90 1.90
N ARG A 235 16.16 -29.46 2.31
CA ARG A 235 17.14 -30.40 2.89
C ARG A 235 16.66 -30.96 4.23
N ILE A 236 16.10 -30.12 5.09
CA ILE A 236 15.51 -30.56 6.36
C ILE A 236 14.30 -31.47 6.10
N GLU A 237 13.44 -31.11 5.15
CA GLU A 237 12.28 -31.89 4.72
C GLU A 237 12.70 -33.31 4.31
N SER A 238 13.77 -33.44 3.53
CA SER A 238 14.31 -34.74 3.10
C SER A 238 14.67 -35.65 4.27
N GLY A 239 15.18 -35.10 5.37
CA GLY A 239 15.47 -35.88 6.58
C GLY A 239 14.20 -36.22 7.35
N LEU A 240 13.35 -35.21 7.61
CA LEU A 240 12.18 -35.36 8.47
C LEU A 240 11.11 -36.28 7.85
N TRP A 241 10.85 -36.20 6.55
CA TRP A 241 9.85 -37.05 5.87
C TRP A 241 10.46 -38.16 5.03
N GLY A 242 11.56 -37.90 4.31
CA GLY A 242 12.20 -38.90 3.47
C GLY A 242 12.96 -39.96 4.27
N ALA A 243 13.87 -39.54 5.15
CA ALA A 243 14.66 -40.44 5.99
C ALA A 243 13.98 -40.80 7.32
N ASN A 244 12.89 -40.11 7.67
CA ASN A 244 12.17 -40.25 8.95
C ASN A 244 13.12 -40.16 10.17
N SER A 245 14.07 -39.21 10.11
CA SER A 245 15.08 -38.98 11.15
C SER A 245 15.49 -37.50 11.22
N THR A 246 16.00 -37.08 12.37
CA THR A 246 16.65 -35.79 12.58
C THR A 246 18.18 -35.86 12.43
N ASP A 247 18.73 -37.06 12.24
CA ASP A 247 20.17 -37.31 12.17
C ASP A 247 20.82 -36.47 11.06
N GLY A 248 21.89 -35.76 11.42
CA GLY A 248 22.66 -34.93 10.48
C GLY A 248 21.96 -33.64 10.03
N LEU A 249 20.75 -33.32 10.54
CA LEU A 249 20.02 -32.11 10.16
C LEU A 249 20.44 -30.85 10.94
N ALA A 250 21.09 -31.00 12.10
CA ALA A 250 21.43 -29.87 12.98
C ALA A 250 22.23 -28.75 12.28
N PRO A 251 23.27 -29.03 11.45
CA PRO A 251 23.97 -27.98 10.72
C PRO A 251 23.08 -27.20 9.75
N PHE A 252 22.13 -27.88 9.08
CA PHE A 252 21.21 -27.25 8.13
C PHE A 252 20.15 -26.40 8.85
N ALA A 253 19.65 -26.87 10.00
CA ALA A 253 18.72 -26.11 10.82
C ALA A 253 19.36 -24.83 11.39
N SER A 254 20.60 -24.93 11.88
CA SER A 254 21.37 -23.77 12.33
C SER A 254 21.62 -22.75 11.21
N GLN A 255 22.04 -23.22 10.03
CA GLN A 255 22.26 -22.35 8.87
C GLN A 255 20.96 -21.69 8.39
N LEU A 256 19.84 -22.43 8.39
CA LEU A 256 18.53 -21.88 8.06
C LEU A 256 18.13 -20.74 9.01
N THR A 257 18.33 -20.89 10.33
CA THR A 257 18.07 -19.82 11.31
C THR A 257 18.89 -18.55 11.00
N ILE A 258 20.16 -18.71 10.64
CA ILE A 258 21.05 -17.59 10.25
C ILE A 258 20.57 -16.89 8.97
N ASP A 259 20.22 -17.66 7.94
CA ASP A 259 19.75 -17.11 6.67
C ASP A 259 18.39 -16.40 6.83
N LEU A 260 17.50 -16.93 7.66
CA LEU A 260 16.21 -16.31 7.99
C LEU A 260 16.37 -15.03 8.83
N SER A 261 17.35 -15.00 9.75
CA SER A 261 17.71 -13.76 10.46
C SER A 261 18.24 -12.70 9.50
N THR A 262 19.08 -13.10 8.55
CA THR A 262 19.59 -12.20 7.51
C THR A 262 18.46 -11.68 6.61
N LEU A 263 17.51 -12.56 6.23
CA LEU A 263 16.32 -12.18 5.49
C LEU A 263 15.49 -11.15 6.25
N LYS A 264 15.24 -11.36 7.55
CA LYS A 264 14.53 -10.41 8.42
C LYS A 264 15.17 -9.02 8.39
N ASP A 265 16.49 -8.92 8.51
CA ASP A 265 17.19 -7.62 8.47
C ASP A 265 17.07 -6.95 7.09
N ARG A 266 17.19 -7.72 6.02
CA ARG A 266 17.04 -7.19 4.65
C ARG A 266 15.59 -6.77 4.34
N LEU A 267 14.59 -7.48 4.85
CA LEU A 267 13.18 -7.11 4.77
C LEU A 267 12.91 -5.78 5.49
N LYS A 268 13.49 -5.60 6.69
CA LYS A 268 13.38 -4.35 7.45
C LYS A 268 13.97 -3.15 6.67
N ALA A 269 15.08 -3.36 5.98
CA ALA A 269 15.75 -2.34 5.17
C ALA A 269 15.10 -2.13 3.78
N ALA A 270 14.17 -2.99 3.37
CA ALA A 270 13.59 -2.95 2.04
C ALA A 270 12.83 -1.65 1.79
N LYS A 271 13.23 -0.94 0.73
CA LYS A 271 12.44 0.14 0.14
C LYS A 271 11.34 -0.48 -0.71
N LEU A 272 10.09 -0.19 -0.39
CA LEU A 272 8.92 -0.68 -1.10
C LEU A 272 8.24 0.50 -1.79
N THR A 273 7.80 0.29 -3.02
CA THR A 273 6.96 1.22 -3.77
C THR A 273 5.67 0.52 -4.18
N PRO A 274 4.56 1.26 -4.41
CA PRO A 274 3.27 0.63 -4.69
C PRO A 274 3.26 -0.13 -6.02
N ASP A 275 3.87 0.44 -7.07
CA ASP A 275 4.06 -0.18 -8.39
C ASP A 275 4.82 -1.51 -8.29
N MET A 276 5.91 -1.52 -7.50
CA MET A 276 6.73 -2.70 -7.32
C MET A 276 5.95 -3.80 -6.60
N LEU A 277 5.17 -3.48 -5.57
CA LEU A 277 4.38 -4.49 -4.86
C LEU A 277 3.38 -5.18 -5.80
N LEU A 278 2.59 -4.40 -6.56
CA LEU A 278 1.59 -4.99 -7.47
C LEU A 278 2.22 -5.76 -8.62
N ARG A 279 3.28 -5.23 -9.23
CA ARG A 279 4.04 -5.95 -10.27
C ARG A 279 4.61 -7.26 -9.74
N ASN A 280 5.18 -7.25 -8.53
CA ASN A 280 5.71 -8.47 -7.90
C ASN A 280 4.59 -9.47 -7.60
N THR A 281 3.44 -9.04 -7.07
CA THR A 281 2.29 -9.93 -6.81
C THR A 281 1.77 -10.59 -8.09
N SER A 282 1.60 -9.80 -9.16
CA SER A 282 1.15 -10.33 -10.45
C SER A 282 2.17 -11.31 -11.05
N SER A 283 3.45 -10.93 -11.08
CA SER A 283 4.52 -11.79 -11.61
C SER A 283 4.70 -13.07 -10.79
N PHE A 284 4.63 -12.96 -9.46
CA PHE A 284 4.70 -14.10 -8.56
C PHE A 284 3.59 -15.10 -8.86
N LEU A 285 2.32 -14.68 -8.94
CA LEU A 285 1.22 -15.57 -9.28
C LEU A 285 1.40 -16.26 -10.63
N ASN A 286 1.90 -15.53 -11.65
CA ASN A 286 2.15 -16.14 -12.96
C ASN A 286 3.25 -17.21 -12.88
N GLN A 287 4.32 -16.94 -12.14
CA GLN A 287 5.39 -17.92 -11.91
C GLN A 287 4.88 -19.16 -11.14
N GLN A 288 4.02 -18.96 -10.14
CA GLN A 288 3.40 -20.07 -9.40
C GLN A 288 2.52 -20.92 -10.33
N ALA A 289 1.71 -20.28 -11.19
CA ALA A 289 0.84 -20.96 -12.15
C ALA A 289 1.63 -21.77 -13.19
N GLU A 290 2.75 -21.25 -13.68
CA GLU A 290 3.56 -21.91 -14.71
C GLU A 290 4.50 -22.99 -14.15
N GLY A 291 4.71 -23.02 -12.83
CA GLY A 291 5.64 -23.93 -12.17
C GLY A 291 5.01 -24.69 -11.01
N GLN A 292 5.13 -24.11 -9.81
CA GLN A 292 4.98 -24.83 -8.54
C GLN A 292 3.55 -25.36 -8.30
N ILE A 293 2.50 -24.72 -8.83
CA ILE A 293 1.13 -25.26 -8.78
C ILE A 293 0.97 -26.50 -9.67
N LEU A 294 1.80 -26.68 -10.70
CA LEU A 294 1.72 -27.85 -11.56
C LEU A 294 2.56 -28.99 -10.97
N SER A 295 3.80 -28.70 -10.57
CA SER A 295 4.78 -29.71 -10.17
C SER A 295 4.76 -30.05 -8.68
N GLY A 296 4.36 -29.12 -7.81
CA GLY A 296 4.74 -29.14 -6.40
C GLY A 296 6.24 -28.84 -6.22
N ASP A 297 6.62 -28.53 -4.98
CA ASP A 297 8.00 -28.31 -4.52
C ASP A 297 8.41 -29.32 -3.43
N ASN A 298 7.43 -29.83 -2.67
CA ASN A 298 7.66 -30.65 -1.48
C ASN A 298 7.78 -32.14 -1.84
N ALA A 299 8.97 -32.54 -2.30
CA ALA A 299 9.22 -33.88 -2.82
C ALA A 299 9.07 -35.02 -1.78
N TYR A 300 9.10 -34.71 -0.48
CA TYR A 300 9.07 -35.74 0.57
C TYR A 300 7.83 -35.63 1.47
N SER A 301 7.45 -34.42 1.85
CA SER A 301 6.28 -34.18 2.72
C SER A 301 4.97 -34.09 1.95
N HIS A 302 5.03 -33.70 0.67
CA HIS A 302 3.88 -33.48 -0.20
C HIS A 302 2.87 -32.47 0.36
N LEU A 303 3.34 -31.50 1.16
CA LEU A 303 2.50 -30.49 1.82
C LEU A 303 2.26 -29.24 0.94
N ASP A 304 2.28 -29.38 -0.38
CA ASP A 304 2.19 -28.26 -1.31
C ASP A 304 0.87 -27.48 -1.21
N LEU A 305 -0.25 -28.12 -0.83
CA LEU A 305 -1.50 -27.39 -0.58
C LEU A 305 -1.35 -26.39 0.58
N THR A 306 -0.61 -26.75 1.62
CA THR A 306 -0.31 -25.85 2.74
C THR A 306 0.55 -24.68 2.25
N ASP A 307 1.59 -24.95 1.46
CA ASP A 307 2.46 -23.90 0.91
C ASP A 307 1.70 -22.96 -0.03
N ILE A 308 0.90 -23.50 -0.96
CA ILE A 308 0.07 -22.70 -1.89
C ILE A 308 -0.91 -21.83 -1.12
N SER A 309 -1.54 -22.36 -0.07
CA SER A 309 -2.46 -21.59 0.78
C SER A 309 -1.74 -20.42 1.47
N ALA A 310 -0.56 -20.66 2.04
CA ALA A 310 0.25 -19.61 2.65
C ALA A 310 0.73 -18.57 1.63
N LYS A 311 1.15 -18.99 0.43
CA LYS A 311 1.51 -18.07 -0.67
C LYS A 311 0.32 -17.18 -1.04
N LEU A 312 -0.90 -17.74 -1.09
CA LEU A 312 -2.13 -16.97 -1.33
C LEU A 312 -2.48 -16.01 -0.18
N ASP A 313 -2.17 -16.34 1.08
CA ASP A 313 -2.30 -15.39 2.20
C ASP A 313 -1.46 -14.13 1.97
N GLY A 314 -0.26 -14.29 1.42
CA GLY A 314 0.62 -13.17 1.05
C GLY A 314 0.07 -12.30 -0.08
N VAL A 315 -0.48 -12.94 -1.11
CA VAL A 315 -1.16 -12.27 -2.22
C VAL A 315 -2.37 -11.50 -1.71
N GLU A 316 -3.24 -12.17 -0.96
CA GLU A 316 -4.46 -11.60 -0.39
C GLU A 316 -4.16 -10.41 0.53
N LYS A 317 -3.10 -10.47 1.36
CA LYS A 317 -2.69 -9.32 2.16
C LYS A 317 -2.40 -8.09 1.30
N THR A 318 -1.76 -8.26 0.15
CA THR A 318 -1.48 -7.15 -0.77
C THR A 318 -2.78 -6.58 -1.35
N LEU A 319 -3.70 -7.45 -1.76
CA LEU A 319 -4.99 -7.06 -2.36
C LEU A 319 -5.93 -6.38 -1.35
N ASN A 320 -6.00 -6.88 -0.12
CA ASN A 320 -6.80 -6.28 0.94
C ASN A 320 -6.31 -4.88 1.33
N LEU A 321 -4.99 -4.64 1.29
CA LEU A 321 -4.45 -3.30 1.51
C LEU A 321 -4.67 -2.36 0.32
N LEU A 322 -4.83 -2.91 -0.88
CA LEU A 322 -5.10 -2.15 -2.10
C LEU A 322 -6.58 -1.75 -2.22
N GLN A 323 -7.48 -2.65 -1.83
CA GLN A 323 -8.91 -2.52 -2.08
C GLN A 323 -9.49 -1.13 -1.72
N PRO A 324 -9.21 -0.53 -0.54
CA PRO A 324 -9.75 0.80 -0.20
C PRO A 324 -9.26 1.91 -1.12
N LEU A 325 -8.10 1.74 -1.75
CA LEU A 325 -7.50 2.71 -2.68
C LEU A 325 -8.02 2.53 -4.11
N SER A 326 -8.63 1.39 -4.43
CA SER A 326 -9.03 1.05 -5.79
C SER A 326 -10.54 0.90 -5.99
N GLU A 327 -11.31 0.68 -4.93
CA GLU A 327 -12.75 0.39 -5.01
C GLU A 327 -13.60 1.49 -5.65
N LYS A 328 -13.18 2.76 -5.54
CA LYS A 328 -13.83 3.90 -6.20
C LYS A 328 -13.23 4.23 -7.57
N PRO A 329 -11.90 4.39 -7.72
CA PRO A 329 -11.32 4.78 -9.01
C PRO A 329 -11.27 3.65 -10.05
N ALA A 330 -11.36 2.38 -9.62
CA ALA A 330 -11.29 1.20 -10.47
C ALA A 330 -12.24 0.10 -9.96
N ALA A 331 -13.53 0.44 -9.81
CA ALA A 331 -14.52 -0.40 -9.14
C ALA A 331 -14.69 -1.77 -9.79
N ASP A 332 -14.75 -1.84 -11.12
CA ASP A 332 -14.97 -3.08 -11.85
C ASP A 332 -13.72 -3.97 -11.83
N GLU A 333 -12.53 -3.40 -11.99
CA GLU A 333 -11.26 -4.11 -11.87
C GLU A 333 -11.05 -4.62 -10.44
N THR A 334 -11.39 -3.82 -9.43
CA THR A 334 -11.30 -4.21 -8.01
C THR A 334 -12.22 -5.41 -7.74
N LYS A 335 -13.48 -5.35 -8.21
CA LYS A 335 -14.42 -6.48 -8.09
C LYS A 335 -13.91 -7.72 -8.80
N ALA A 336 -13.35 -7.57 -10.01
CA ALA A 336 -12.82 -8.69 -10.78
C ALA A 336 -11.64 -9.37 -10.07
N VAL A 337 -10.72 -8.60 -9.48
CA VAL A 337 -9.60 -9.13 -8.69
C VAL A 337 -10.08 -9.88 -7.46
N MET A 338 -11.01 -9.29 -6.68
CA MET A 338 -11.52 -9.93 -5.46
C MET A 338 -12.34 -11.19 -5.77
N ALA A 339 -13.10 -11.19 -6.86
CA ALA A 339 -13.81 -12.38 -7.32
C ALA A 339 -12.85 -13.49 -7.75
N ALA A 340 -11.82 -13.18 -8.54
CA ALA A 340 -10.81 -14.16 -8.96
C ALA A 340 -10.02 -14.74 -7.77
N LEU A 341 -9.70 -13.91 -6.77
CA LEU A 341 -9.07 -14.37 -5.52
C LEU A 341 -10.00 -15.32 -4.77
N HIS A 342 -11.27 -14.96 -4.61
CA HIS A 342 -12.25 -15.77 -3.91
C HIS A 342 -12.45 -17.14 -4.58
N GLU A 343 -12.60 -17.16 -5.90
CA GLU A 343 -12.70 -18.41 -6.66
C GLU A 343 -11.46 -19.29 -6.48
N LEU A 344 -10.26 -18.72 -6.60
CA LEU A 344 -9.02 -19.45 -6.43
C LEU A 344 -8.90 -20.05 -5.01
N ARG A 345 -9.28 -19.28 -3.98
CA ARG A 345 -9.33 -19.75 -2.59
C ARG A 345 -10.34 -20.86 -2.39
N SER A 346 -11.53 -20.73 -2.96
CA SER A 346 -12.59 -21.73 -2.87
C SER A 346 -12.16 -23.06 -3.50
N ASP A 347 -11.52 -23.01 -4.66
CA ASP A 347 -11.01 -24.21 -5.33
C ASP A 347 -9.90 -24.86 -4.50
N LEU A 348 -8.93 -24.08 -4.02
CA LEU A 348 -7.86 -24.60 -3.16
C LEU A 348 -8.42 -25.25 -1.88
N ALA A 349 -9.38 -24.61 -1.22
CA ALA A 349 -10.04 -25.16 -0.04
C ALA A 349 -10.78 -26.46 -0.36
N SER A 350 -11.44 -26.53 -1.51
CA SER A 350 -12.11 -27.76 -1.98
C SER A 350 -11.12 -28.90 -2.20
N LEU A 351 -9.93 -28.62 -2.75
CA LEU A 351 -8.88 -29.62 -2.92
C LEU A 351 -8.33 -30.13 -1.58
N SER A 352 -8.25 -29.27 -0.57
CA SER A 352 -7.86 -29.69 0.79
C SER A 352 -8.87 -30.62 1.45
N ALA A 353 -10.15 -30.58 1.04
CA ALA A 353 -11.24 -31.35 1.67
C ALA A 353 -11.34 -31.17 3.21
N GLY A 354 -10.87 -30.04 3.74
CA GLY A 354 -10.80 -29.78 5.19
C GLY A 354 -9.52 -30.30 5.86
N GLU A 355 -8.66 -31.01 5.12
CA GLU A 355 -7.36 -31.52 5.55
C GLU A 355 -6.24 -30.68 4.93
N THR A 356 -5.75 -29.68 5.68
CA THR A 356 -4.69 -28.79 5.18
C THR A 356 -3.38 -29.52 4.87
N THR A 357 -3.15 -30.69 5.48
CA THR A 357 -1.98 -31.55 5.26
C THR A 357 -2.23 -32.68 4.26
N ARG A 358 -3.33 -32.63 3.49
CA ARG A 358 -3.59 -33.62 2.44
C ARG A 358 -2.43 -33.66 1.46
N SER A 359 -1.97 -34.87 1.14
CA SER A 359 -0.83 -35.08 0.25
C SER A 359 -1.13 -34.53 -1.14
N TYR A 360 -0.19 -33.76 -1.69
CA TYR A 360 -0.33 -33.21 -3.03
C TYR A 360 -0.34 -34.28 -4.11
N THR A 361 0.28 -35.43 -3.87
CA THR A 361 0.25 -36.60 -4.77
C THR A 361 -1.17 -37.11 -5.04
N ASP A 362 -2.12 -36.81 -4.16
CA ASP A 362 -3.51 -37.24 -4.28
C ASP A 362 -4.36 -36.25 -5.09
N ILE A 363 -3.78 -35.11 -5.49
CA ILE A 363 -4.41 -34.10 -6.32
C ILE A 363 -4.04 -34.38 -7.77
N ASP A 364 -5.05 -34.66 -8.60
CA ASP A 364 -4.84 -35.00 -10.01
C ASP A 364 -4.37 -33.81 -10.85
N ASP A 365 -3.68 -34.11 -11.96
CA ASP A 365 -3.14 -33.10 -12.88
C ASP A 365 -4.19 -32.14 -13.44
N GLY A 366 -5.45 -32.59 -13.61
CA GLY A 366 -6.54 -31.77 -14.09
C GLY A 366 -6.91 -30.69 -13.08
N ALA A 367 -7.06 -31.07 -11.81
CA ALA A 367 -7.27 -30.15 -10.71
C ALA A 367 -6.11 -29.15 -10.54
N ARG A 368 -4.86 -29.61 -10.63
CA ARG A 368 -3.67 -28.74 -10.56
C ARG A 368 -3.65 -27.71 -11.69
N LYS A 369 -3.94 -28.13 -12.92
CA LYS A 369 -4.04 -27.23 -14.09
C LYS A 369 -5.17 -26.22 -13.93
N ALA A 370 -6.34 -26.64 -13.43
CA ALA A 370 -7.46 -25.73 -13.18
C ALA A 370 -7.07 -24.64 -12.15
N LEU A 371 -6.39 -25.03 -11.07
CA LEU A 371 -5.88 -24.10 -10.06
C LEU A 371 -4.85 -23.13 -10.65
N ALA A 372 -3.93 -23.62 -11.48
CA ALA A 372 -2.94 -22.80 -12.18
C ALA A 372 -3.59 -21.76 -13.11
N GLU A 373 -4.59 -22.15 -13.90
CA GLU A 373 -5.31 -21.22 -14.78
C GLU A 373 -6.04 -20.13 -13.99
N LYS A 374 -6.62 -20.46 -12.82
CA LYS A 374 -7.21 -19.43 -11.94
C LYS A 374 -6.16 -18.50 -11.33
N ALA A 375 -4.99 -19.01 -10.95
CA ALA A 375 -3.88 -18.17 -10.50
C ALA A 375 -3.39 -17.21 -11.60
N LYS A 376 -3.32 -17.68 -12.85
CA LYS A 376 -3.01 -16.85 -14.02
C LYS A 376 -4.09 -15.80 -14.33
N ALA A 377 -5.37 -16.17 -14.18
CA ALA A 377 -6.48 -15.23 -14.31
C ALA A 377 -6.41 -14.13 -13.24
N LEU A 378 -6.10 -14.48 -11.99
CA LEU A 378 -5.89 -13.52 -10.91
C LEU A 378 -4.68 -12.60 -11.21
N SER A 379 -3.55 -13.16 -11.65
CA SER A 379 -2.39 -12.36 -12.09
C SER A 379 -2.78 -11.33 -13.16
N THR A 380 -3.53 -11.75 -14.18
CA THR A 380 -4.01 -10.87 -15.26
C THR A 380 -4.95 -9.79 -14.73
N ALA A 381 -5.86 -10.12 -13.81
CA ALA A 381 -6.77 -9.16 -13.20
C ALA A 381 -6.00 -8.11 -12.37
N ILE A 382 -4.98 -8.52 -11.63
CA ILE A 382 -4.12 -7.60 -10.85
C ILE A 382 -3.40 -6.62 -11.78
N SER A 383 -2.88 -7.09 -12.91
CA SER A 383 -2.22 -6.20 -13.90
C SER A 383 -3.18 -5.15 -14.47
N LYS A 384 -4.44 -5.55 -14.76
CA LYS A 384 -5.48 -4.60 -15.21
C LYS A 384 -5.82 -3.58 -14.12
N LEU A 385 -5.96 -4.03 -12.88
CA LEU A 385 -6.22 -3.16 -11.74
C LEU A 385 -5.08 -2.14 -11.55
N ALA A 386 -3.82 -2.58 -11.60
CA ALA A 386 -2.65 -1.72 -11.49
C ALA A 386 -2.66 -0.60 -12.55
N ALA A 387 -2.97 -0.93 -13.81
CA ALA A 387 -3.13 0.06 -14.88
C ALA A 387 -4.25 1.06 -14.60
N ALA A 388 -5.41 0.58 -14.13
CA ALA A 388 -6.58 1.41 -13.84
C ALA A 388 -6.29 2.47 -12.75
N ILE A 389 -5.50 2.12 -11.74
CA ILE A 389 -5.12 3.04 -10.65
C ILE A 389 -3.78 3.77 -10.89
N GLY A 390 -3.12 3.55 -12.03
CA GLY A 390 -1.90 4.28 -12.41
C GLY A 390 -0.61 3.79 -11.76
N LEU A 391 -0.50 2.50 -11.51
CA LEU A 391 0.67 1.81 -10.94
C LEU A 391 1.36 0.88 -11.95
N GLU A 392 1.53 1.32 -13.20
CA GLU A 392 2.21 0.56 -14.27
C GLU A 392 3.73 0.46 -14.11
#